data_AF-A0A514LJS6-F1
#
_entry.id   AF-A0A514LJS6-F1
#
_cell.length_a   1.000
_cell.length_b   1.000
_cell.length_c   1.000
_cell.angle_alpha   90.00
_cell.angle_beta   90.00
_cell.angle_gamma   90.00
#
_symmetry.space_group_name_H-M   'P 1'
#
loop_
_entity.id
_entity.type
_entity.pdbx_description
1 polymer ?
#
loop_
_entity_poly.entity_id
_entity_poly.type
_entity_poly.pdbx_seq_one_letter_code
_entity_poly.pdbx_strand_id
1 'polypeptide(L)'
;MKDEEKRTSESREEQENPGGQMKQWSKKPWFWPAVYLTVCAVLLGSFFAFQGGDTEFAEESDDSEGIGFESDQEDEEALPVGAEAEEMQLPVVNEDVVDVVGYFYDHDASAEEQEAALVYYNQIYYQNKGIDLAHPDNESFEVAASLSGEVVKAEQDSLLGNVVELRHEDEIVTAYHSLENLDVEEGDVVAKGDVIGIAGENTYNRDAGVHVHFEIRQDGVAFNPEDMLHSTISEMTFDEEEGLDAETDPSEGDRDDEEDDPEEDPPSAESDDDEGNEDDEEDTDNDEEQ
;
A
#
# COMPACT_ATOMS: atom_id res chain seq x y z
N MET A 1 -11.72 -96.99 62.19
CA MET A 1 -10.31 -96.68 62.53
C MET A 1 -9.50 -96.82 61.25
N LYS A 2 -8.60 -95.88 61.00
CA LYS A 2 -8.01 -95.50 59.70
C LYS A 2 -6.48 -95.50 59.81
N ASP A 3 -5.81 -95.38 58.65
CA ASP A 3 -4.40 -94.99 58.40
C ASP A 3 -3.33 -96.11 58.47
N GLU A 4 -2.20 -96.16 57.73
CA GLU A 4 -1.46 -95.22 56.83
C GLU A 4 -0.30 -95.93 56.05
N GLU A 5 0.10 -95.37 54.87
CA GLU A 5 1.41 -95.15 54.14
C GLU A 5 2.74 -95.98 54.34
N LYS A 6 3.88 -95.95 53.55
CA LYS A 6 4.58 -94.96 52.67
C LYS A 6 5.89 -95.48 51.93
N ARG A 7 6.44 -94.69 50.94
CA ARG A 7 7.86 -94.47 50.43
C ARG A 7 8.55 -95.47 49.42
N THR A 8 9.52 -95.18 48.49
CA THR A 8 10.39 -94.02 48.02
C THR A 8 11.17 -94.33 46.68
N SER A 9 11.48 -93.27 45.86
CA SER A 9 12.62 -92.88 44.91
C SER A 9 13.40 -93.88 44.00
N GLU A 10 14.07 -93.56 42.85
CA GLU A 10 14.90 -92.39 42.41
C GLU A 10 15.42 -92.41 40.91
N SER A 11 15.74 -91.23 40.31
CA SER A 11 16.75 -90.83 39.23
C SER A 11 16.74 -91.40 37.77
N ARG A 12 17.26 -90.81 36.64
CA ARG A 12 17.68 -89.46 36.09
C ARG A 12 18.22 -89.68 34.61
N GLU A 13 18.02 -88.71 33.68
CA GLU A 13 18.75 -88.40 32.38
C GLU A 13 18.77 -89.42 31.19
N GLU A 14 18.88 -89.13 29.87
CA GLU A 14 19.06 -87.94 28.99
C GLU A 14 18.64 -88.28 27.51
N GLN A 15 18.20 -87.27 26.74
CA GLN A 15 18.10 -87.06 25.26
C GLN A 15 17.89 -88.20 24.21
N GLU A 16 16.84 -88.05 23.36
CA GLU A 16 16.91 -88.06 21.87
C GLU A 16 15.53 -87.72 21.20
N ASN A 17 15.52 -86.64 20.39
CA ASN A 17 14.63 -86.18 19.29
C ASN A 17 13.12 -86.59 19.19
N PRO A 18 12.18 -85.65 18.93
CA PRO A 18 10.87 -86.01 18.38
C PRO A 18 10.55 -85.39 17.01
N GLY A 19 10.06 -86.26 16.11
CA GLY A 19 8.95 -85.95 15.19
C GLY A 19 9.33 -85.25 13.88
N GLY A 20 9.38 -85.90 12.71
CA GLY A 20 8.61 -87.07 12.33
C GLY A 20 7.14 -86.76 12.06
N GLN A 21 6.80 -85.64 11.40
CA GLN A 21 5.43 -85.43 10.89
C GLN A 21 5.29 -84.38 9.75
N MET A 22 6.30 -84.18 8.90
CA MET A 22 6.14 -83.38 7.67
C MET A 22 5.85 -84.27 6.47
N LYS A 23 4.66 -84.90 6.44
CA LYS A 23 4.24 -85.66 5.26
C LYS A 23 2.73 -85.61 5.08
N GLN A 24 2.18 -84.42 4.80
CA GLN A 24 0.84 -84.31 4.20
C GLN A 24 0.42 -82.91 3.71
N TRP A 25 1.13 -81.83 4.03
CA TRP A 25 0.60 -80.47 3.79
C TRP A 25 1.01 -79.82 2.45
N SER A 26 1.90 -80.46 1.69
CA SER A 26 2.43 -79.98 0.40
C SER A 26 1.59 -80.39 -0.84
N LYS A 27 0.25 -80.43 -0.73
CA LYS A 27 -0.66 -80.72 -1.87
C LYS A 27 -1.73 -79.67 -2.16
N LYS A 28 -1.72 -78.50 -1.50
CA LYS A 28 -2.66 -77.42 -1.82
C LYS A 28 -2.05 -76.49 -2.89
N PRO A 29 -2.78 -76.17 -3.99
CA PRO A 29 -2.24 -75.41 -5.14
C PRO A 29 -1.86 -73.96 -4.79
N TRP A 30 -2.23 -73.50 -3.60
CA TRP A 30 -1.94 -72.16 -3.09
C TRP A 30 -0.79 -72.11 -2.07
N PHE A 31 -0.25 -73.27 -1.69
CA PHE A 31 0.81 -73.35 -0.69
C PHE A 31 2.12 -72.75 -1.19
N TRP A 32 2.53 -73.05 -2.43
CA TRP A 32 3.75 -72.50 -3.01
C TRP A 32 3.64 -71.01 -3.34
N PRO A 33 2.52 -70.49 -3.90
CA PRO A 33 2.30 -69.05 -4.03
C PRO A 33 2.36 -68.30 -2.70
N ALA A 34 1.72 -68.82 -1.64
CA ALA A 34 1.73 -68.17 -0.32
C ALA A 34 3.13 -68.16 0.32
N VAL A 35 3.91 -69.23 0.16
CA VAL A 35 5.30 -69.29 0.65
C VAL A 35 6.22 -68.38 -0.17
N TYR A 36 5.99 -68.23 -1.47
CA TYR A 36 6.73 -67.26 -2.28
C TYR A 36 6.40 -65.82 -1.88
N LEU A 37 5.14 -65.50 -1.57
CA LEU A 37 4.76 -64.17 -1.11
C LEU A 37 5.36 -63.81 0.24
N THR A 38 5.46 -64.77 1.18
CA THR A 38 6.10 -64.51 2.47
C THR A 38 7.61 -64.32 2.34
N VAL A 39 8.28 -65.10 1.49
CA VAL A 39 9.73 -64.93 1.24
C VAL A 39 10.00 -63.62 0.49
N CYS A 40 9.16 -63.23 -0.47
CA CYS A 40 9.27 -61.93 -1.15
C CYS A 40 9.05 -60.76 -0.19
N ALA A 41 8.09 -60.85 0.74
CA ALA A 41 7.86 -59.80 1.73
C ALA A 41 9.06 -59.63 2.69
N VAL A 42 9.71 -60.74 3.08
CA VAL A 42 10.92 -60.69 3.91
C VAL A 42 12.11 -60.11 3.14
N LEU A 43 12.26 -60.46 1.85
CA LEU A 43 13.32 -59.88 1.01
C LEU A 43 13.10 -58.40 0.74
N LEU A 44 11.85 -57.96 0.51
CA LEU A 44 11.50 -56.55 0.33
C LEU A 44 11.66 -55.76 1.63
N GLY A 45 11.25 -56.31 2.77
CA GLY A 45 11.45 -55.70 4.09
C GLY A 45 12.93 -55.60 4.46
N SER A 46 13.73 -56.63 4.14
CA SER A 46 15.18 -56.61 4.37
C SER A 46 15.92 -55.69 3.38
N PHE A 47 15.38 -55.47 2.18
CA PHE A 47 15.90 -54.50 1.20
C PHE A 47 15.59 -53.06 1.64
N PHE A 48 14.38 -52.80 2.16
CA PHE A 48 14.02 -51.52 2.76
C PHE A 48 14.81 -51.23 4.05
N ALA A 49 15.03 -52.23 4.91
CA ALA A 49 15.84 -52.06 6.12
C ALA A 49 17.34 -51.84 5.84
N PHE A 50 17.83 -52.20 4.64
CA PHE A 50 19.23 -52.00 4.25
C PHE A 50 19.42 -50.74 3.38
N GLN A 51 18.34 -50.13 2.86
CA GLN A 51 18.39 -48.93 2.02
C GLN A 51 17.67 -47.71 2.63
N GLY A 52 16.81 -47.90 3.63
CA GLY A 52 16.06 -46.85 4.32
C GLY A 52 16.20 -46.99 5.82
N GLY A 53 17.29 -46.44 6.36
CA GLY A 53 17.23 -45.87 7.70
C GLY A 53 16.31 -44.66 7.66
N ASP A 54 15.43 -44.60 8.65
CA ASP A 54 14.59 -43.46 9.04
C ASP A 54 13.30 -43.23 8.25
N THR A 55 12.24 -43.92 8.67
CA THR A 55 10.89 -43.33 8.77
C THR A 55 10.19 -43.93 9.97
N GLU A 56 10.20 -43.21 11.10
CA GLU A 56 9.31 -43.43 12.24
C GLU A 56 8.27 -42.30 12.25
N PHE A 57 7.01 -42.67 12.48
CA PHE A 57 5.84 -41.77 12.51
C PHE A 57 5.54 -41.48 13.99
N ALA A 58 5.41 -40.20 14.34
CA ALA A 58 5.31 -39.71 15.71
C ALA A 58 3.91 -39.88 16.35
N GLU A 59 3.86 -39.97 17.69
CA GLU A 59 2.83 -39.31 18.51
C GLU A 59 3.49 -38.49 19.64
N GLU A 60 3.27 -37.18 19.53
CA GLU A 60 3.23 -36.05 20.46
C GLU A 60 3.57 -36.23 21.97
N SER A 61 4.51 -35.42 22.50
CA SER A 61 4.29 -34.45 23.60
C SER A 61 5.60 -33.82 24.14
N ASP A 62 5.50 -32.51 24.43
CA ASP A 62 6.26 -31.65 25.37
C ASP A 62 7.78 -31.43 25.21
N ASP A 63 8.07 -30.21 24.75
CA ASP A 63 8.99 -29.20 25.28
C ASP A 63 10.49 -29.49 25.59
N SER A 64 11.30 -28.69 24.87
CA SER A 64 12.47 -27.93 25.35
C SER A 64 13.79 -28.68 25.55
N GLU A 65 14.63 -28.70 24.52
CA GLU A 65 15.83 -27.83 24.38
C GLU A 65 16.68 -28.34 23.19
N GLY A 66 16.58 -27.66 22.06
CA GLY A 66 17.33 -27.97 20.85
C GLY A 66 18.49 -27.00 20.64
N ILE A 67 19.72 -27.46 20.87
CA ILE A 67 20.94 -26.85 20.33
C ILE A 67 21.36 -27.66 19.10
N GLY A 68 21.17 -27.04 17.92
CA GLY A 68 21.94 -27.10 16.68
C GLY A 68 22.34 -28.45 16.06
N PHE A 69 21.85 -28.71 14.84
CA PHE A 69 22.74 -28.67 13.68
C PHE A 69 22.00 -28.46 12.35
N GLU A 70 22.62 -27.62 11.54
CA GLU A 70 22.24 -27.06 10.25
C GLU A 70 21.86 -28.10 9.17
N SER A 71 20.74 -27.82 8.51
CA SER A 71 20.56 -28.06 7.08
C SER A 71 20.24 -26.71 6.44
N ASP A 72 21.19 -26.16 5.67
CA ASP A 72 20.95 -25.05 4.74
C ASP A 72 20.01 -25.55 3.62
N GLN A 73 18.72 -25.57 3.90
CA GLN A 73 17.69 -25.36 2.90
C GLN A 73 17.26 -23.92 3.12
N GLU A 74 17.65 -23.06 2.18
CA GLU A 74 17.06 -21.74 2.05
C GLU A 74 15.57 -21.97 1.81
N ASP A 75 14.78 -21.79 2.87
CA ASP A 75 13.35 -21.57 2.80
C ASP A 75 13.17 -20.28 1.99
N GLU A 76 13.15 -20.39 0.66
CA GLU A 76 12.58 -19.33 -0.17
C GLU A 76 11.09 -19.28 0.18
N GLU A 77 10.74 -18.32 1.04
CA GLU A 77 9.36 -17.94 1.32
C GLU A 77 8.62 -17.81 -0.03
N ALA A 78 7.71 -18.74 -0.29
CA ALA A 78 6.94 -18.73 -1.51
C ALA A 78 6.01 -17.51 -1.49
N LEU A 79 6.37 -16.48 -2.26
CA LEU A 79 5.52 -15.34 -2.53
C LEU A 79 4.24 -15.83 -3.24
N PRO A 80 3.04 -15.38 -2.81
CA PRO A 80 1.80 -15.77 -3.48
C PRO A 80 1.79 -15.25 -4.92
N VAL A 81 1.78 -16.16 -5.89
CA VAL A 81 1.69 -15.90 -7.34
C VAL A 81 0.30 -15.44 -7.82
N GLY A 82 -0.44 -14.71 -6.97
CA GLY A 82 -1.87 -14.43 -7.15
C GLY A 82 -2.27 -12.97 -7.27
N ALA A 83 -1.35 -12.02 -7.08
CA ALA A 83 -1.62 -10.63 -7.42
C ALA A 83 -1.56 -10.51 -8.96
N GLU A 84 -2.71 -10.54 -9.62
CA GLU A 84 -2.79 -10.10 -11.00
C GLU A 84 -2.29 -8.64 -11.03
N ALA A 85 -1.28 -8.36 -11.84
CA ALA A 85 -0.67 -7.04 -11.88
C ALA A 85 -1.74 -6.00 -12.19
N GLU A 86 -1.97 -5.08 -11.24
CA GLU A 86 -3.01 -4.07 -11.38
C GLU A 86 -2.50 -2.95 -12.28
N GLU A 87 -3.25 -2.69 -13.36
CA GLU A 87 -3.05 -1.50 -14.18
C GLU A 87 -3.60 -0.28 -13.44
N MET A 88 -2.85 0.82 -13.46
CA MET A 88 -3.30 2.10 -12.91
C MET A 88 -4.47 2.67 -13.72
N GLN A 89 -5.42 3.27 -13.03
CA GLN A 89 -6.57 3.96 -13.63
C GLN A 89 -6.58 5.45 -13.23
N LEU A 90 -7.39 6.25 -13.93
CA LEU A 90 -7.67 7.61 -13.51
C LEU A 90 -8.34 7.61 -12.12
N PRO A 91 -8.14 8.66 -11.30
CA PRO A 91 -8.61 8.75 -9.92
C PRO A 91 -10.12 9.08 -9.84
N VAL A 92 -10.93 8.51 -10.73
CA VAL A 92 -12.36 8.77 -10.85
C VAL A 92 -13.13 7.48 -11.04
N VAL A 93 -14.38 7.45 -10.54
CA VAL A 93 -15.26 6.29 -10.72
C VAL A 93 -15.75 6.16 -12.17
N ASN A 94 -15.93 7.29 -12.86
CA ASN A 94 -16.37 7.34 -14.25
C ASN A 94 -15.54 8.36 -15.03
N GLU A 95 -14.76 7.88 -16.00
CA GLU A 95 -13.89 8.71 -16.82
C GLU A 95 -14.67 9.57 -17.83
N ASP A 96 -15.87 9.15 -18.23
CA ASP A 96 -16.66 9.84 -19.26
C ASP A 96 -17.27 11.18 -18.78
N VAL A 97 -17.19 11.49 -17.48
CA VAL A 97 -17.82 12.67 -16.87
C VAL A 97 -16.81 13.74 -16.45
N VAL A 98 -15.52 13.50 -16.63
CA VAL A 98 -14.46 14.44 -16.25
C VAL A 98 -13.58 14.78 -17.45
N ASP A 99 -13.06 16.00 -17.46
CA ASP A 99 -12.04 16.47 -18.39
C ASP A 99 -10.77 16.82 -17.61
N VAL A 100 -9.61 16.64 -18.25
CA VAL A 100 -8.35 17.21 -17.75
C VAL A 100 -8.36 18.70 -18.03
N VAL A 101 -8.35 19.52 -16.97
CA VAL A 101 -8.36 20.99 -17.05
C VAL A 101 -7.01 21.61 -16.72
N GLY A 102 -6.15 20.86 -16.03
CA GLY A 102 -4.76 21.24 -15.73
C GLY A 102 -3.84 20.08 -16.05
N TYR A 103 -2.77 20.37 -16.78
CA TYR A 103 -1.81 19.38 -17.25
C TYR A 103 -0.52 19.44 -16.45
N PHE A 104 0.22 18.33 -16.41
CA PHE A 104 1.55 18.26 -15.84
C PHE A 104 2.51 19.18 -16.59
N TYR A 105 3.42 19.84 -15.88
CA TYR A 105 4.38 20.74 -16.48
C TYR A 105 5.57 19.99 -17.11
N ASP A 106 5.64 19.99 -18.44
CA ASP A 106 6.73 19.38 -19.21
C ASP A 106 7.71 20.45 -19.74
N HIS A 107 9.00 20.28 -19.42
CA HIS A 107 10.08 21.16 -19.85
C HIS A 107 10.35 21.14 -21.36
N ASP A 108 10.00 20.05 -22.04
CA ASP A 108 10.19 19.84 -23.47
C ASP A 108 8.94 20.18 -24.30
N ALA A 109 7.80 20.47 -23.65
CA ALA A 109 6.57 20.90 -24.29
C ALA A 109 6.68 22.29 -24.96
N SER A 110 5.71 22.63 -25.81
CA SER A 110 5.68 23.97 -26.42
C SER A 110 5.38 25.05 -25.38
N ALA A 111 5.77 26.30 -25.66
CA ALA A 111 5.53 27.42 -24.73
C ALA A 111 4.04 27.61 -24.39
N GLU A 112 3.12 27.31 -25.32
CA GLU A 112 1.68 27.39 -25.09
C GLU A 112 1.21 26.31 -24.09
N GLU A 113 1.73 25.08 -24.22
CA GLU A 113 1.44 23.97 -23.32
C GLU A 113 2.05 24.22 -21.93
N GLN A 114 3.28 24.73 -21.88
CA GLN A 114 3.94 25.13 -20.63
C GLN A 114 3.15 26.21 -19.90
N GLU A 115 2.65 27.23 -20.59
CA GLU A 115 1.81 28.27 -19.99
C GLU A 115 0.48 27.71 -19.44
N ALA A 116 -0.10 26.71 -20.11
CA ALA A 116 -1.33 26.04 -19.66
C ALA A 116 -1.10 25.11 -18.46
N ALA A 117 0.13 24.63 -18.25
CA ALA A 117 0.53 23.77 -17.13
C ALA A 117 1.06 24.56 -15.91
N LEU A 118 0.79 25.88 -15.82
CA LEU A 118 1.16 26.70 -14.67
C LEU A 118 -0.03 26.92 -13.74
N VAL A 119 0.22 26.79 -12.43
CA VAL A 119 -0.71 27.15 -11.37
C VAL A 119 -0.38 28.55 -10.87
N TYR A 120 -1.36 29.45 -10.87
CA TYR A 120 -1.18 30.83 -10.40
C TYR A 120 -1.67 30.99 -8.96
N TYR A 121 -0.72 31.21 -8.05
CA TYR A 121 -1.02 31.40 -6.63
C TYR A 121 -0.19 32.54 -6.04
N ASN A 122 -0.85 33.43 -5.28
CA ASN A 122 -0.22 34.55 -4.57
C ASN A 122 0.75 35.41 -5.44
N GLN A 123 0.35 35.72 -6.69
CA GLN A 123 1.16 36.48 -7.66
C GLN A 123 2.40 35.77 -8.19
N ILE A 124 2.53 34.46 -7.94
CA ILE A 124 3.61 33.60 -8.40
C ILE A 124 3.01 32.48 -9.25
N TYR A 125 3.74 32.08 -10.30
CA TYR A 125 3.40 30.92 -11.10
C TYR A 125 4.23 29.73 -10.63
N TYR A 126 3.56 28.61 -10.38
CA TYR A 126 4.13 27.34 -10.00
C TYR A 126 3.92 26.33 -11.13
N GLN A 127 4.82 25.37 -11.23
CA GLN A 127 4.67 24.26 -12.17
C GLN A 127 3.63 23.28 -11.62
N ASN A 128 2.71 22.85 -12.48
CA ASN A 128 1.74 21.82 -12.10
C ASN A 128 2.44 20.46 -12.03
N LYS A 129 2.41 19.82 -10.84
CA LYS A 129 3.10 18.55 -10.56
C LYS A 129 2.23 17.32 -10.78
N GLY A 130 1.04 17.52 -11.32
CA GLY A 130 0.08 16.47 -11.56
C GLY A 130 -0.87 16.85 -12.66
N ILE A 131 -2.06 16.26 -12.62
CA ILE A 131 -3.18 16.65 -13.48
C ILE A 131 -4.35 17.10 -12.63
N ASP A 132 -5.10 18.08 -13.14
CA ASP A 132 -6.35 18.53 -12.53
C ASP A 132 -7.52 17.98 -13.34
N LEU A 133 -8.38 17.19 -12.69
CA LEU A 133 -9.57 16.61 -13.30
C LEU A 133 -10.80 17.34 -12.77
N ALA A 134 -11.67 17.80 -13.67
CA ALA A 134 -12.88 18.53 -13.30
C ALA A 134 -14.09 18.07 -14.13
N HIS A 135 -15.27 18.17 -13.55
CA HIS A 135 -16.51 17.97 -14.30
C HIS A 135 -16.78 19.20 -15.19
N PRO A 136 -17.21 19.05 -16.46
CA PRO A 136 -17.44 20.17 -17.39
C PRO A 136 -18.42 21.24 -16.87
N ASP A 137 -19.39 20.81 -16.05
CA ASP A 137 -20.39 21.67 -15.43
C ASP A 137 -19.98 22.18 -14.03
N ASN A 138 -18.73 21.95 -13.60
CA ASN A 138 -18.18 22.34 -12.30
C ASN A 138 -18.99 21.76 -11.11
N GLU A 139 -19.38 20.49 -11.23
CA GLU A 139 -20.07 19.71 -10.20
C GLU A 139 -19.08 18.81 -9.46
N SER A 140 -19.32 18.56 -8.16
CA SER A 140 -18.54 17.58 -7.40
C SER A 140 -18.73 16.16 -7.93
N PHE A 141 -17.71 15.32 -7.82
CA PHE A 141 -17.73 13.91 -8.23
C PHE A 141 -16.91 13.03 -7.28
N GLU A 142 -17.17 11.72 -7.32
CA GLU A 142 -16.46 10.73 -6.50
C GLU A 142 -15.03 10.52 -7.01
N VAL A 143 -14.07 10.65 -6.10
CA VAL A 143 -12.64 10.39 -6.34
C VAL A 143 -12.30 9.00 -5.84
N ALA A 144 -11.66 8.21 -6.70
CA ALA A 144 -11.35 6.82 -6.42
C ALA A 144 -9.84 6.57 -6.42
N ALA A 145 -9.40 5.56 -5.66
CA ALA A 145 -8.01 5.14 -5.63
C ALA A 145 -7.56 4.64 -7.01
N SER A 146 -6.51 5.23 -7.56
CA SER A 146 -5.93 4.86 -8.87
C SER A 146 -5.22 3.50 -8.86
N LEU A 147 -4.74 3.09 -7.68
CA LEU A 147 -4.11 1.79 -7.40
C LEU A 147 -4.44 1.36 -5.97
N SER A 148 -4.40 0.05 -5.71
CA SER A 148 -4.53 -0.47 -4.35
C SER A 148 -3.33 -0.03 -3.49
N GLY A 149 -3.55 0.34 -2.25
CA GLY A 149 -2.51 0.88 -1.39
C GLY A 149 -2.93 1.10 0.05
N GLU A 150 -2.01 1.63 0.85
CA GLU A 150 -2.23 2.05 2.23
C GLU A 150 -2.32 3.57 2.29
N VAL A 151 -3.32 4.10 2.98
CA VAL A 151 -3.46 5.53 3.24
C VAL A 151 -2.38 5.96 4.23
N VAL A 152 -1.39 6.71 3.76
CA VAL A 152 -0.31 7.24 4.60
C VAL A 152 -0.56 8.67 5.08
N LYS A 153 -1.54 9.36 4.49
CA LYS A 153 -2.00 10.68 4.89
C LYS A 153 -3.46 10.86 4.52
N ALA A 154 -4.24 11.42 5.44
CA ALA A 154 -5.64 11.80 5.22
C ALA A 154 -5.96 12.98 6.14
N GLU A 155 -5.79 14.20 5.65
CA GLU A 155 -5.93 15.41 6.47
C GLU A 155 -6.52 16.60 5.71
N GLN A 156 -6.97 17.60 6.47
CA GLN A 156 -7.39 18.88 5.91
C GLN A 156 -6.20 19.84 5.84
N ASP A 157 -5.82 20.23 4.63
CA ASP A 157 -4.87 21.31 4.38
C ASP A 157 -5.62 22.61 4.04
N SER A 158 -5.11 23.74 4.53
CA SER A 158 -5.77 25.04 4.36
C SER A 158 -5.60 25.64 2.95
N LEU A 159 -4.54 25.24 2.25
CA LEU A 159 -4.19 25.69 0.92
C LEU A 159 -4.66 24.68 -0.15
N LEU A 160 -4.37 23.40 0.08
CA LEU A 160 -4.60 22.31 -0.87
C LEU A 160 -6.00 21.68 -0.77
N GLY A 161 -6.79 21.98 0.25
CA GLY A 161 -8.06 21.30 0.52
C GLY A 161 -7.83 20.02 1.34
N ASN A 162 -8.79 19.09 1.36
CA ASN A 162 -8.48 17.79 1.96
C ASN A 162 -7.52 17.03 1.04
N VAL A 163 -6.55 16.35 1.67
CA VAL A 163 -5.45 15.65 1.02
C VAL A 163 -5.47 14.19 1.46
N VAL A 164 -5.40 13.29 0.48
CA VAL A 164 -5.12 11.86 0.70
C VAL A 164 -3.82 11.52 -0.02
N GLU A 165 -2.93 10.78 0.65
CA GLU A 165 -1.78 10.15 0.01
C GLU A 165 -1.85 8.64 0.23
N LEU A 166 -1.74 7.87 -0.85
CA LEU A 166 -1.69 6.42 -0.83
C LEU A 166 -0.29 5.94 -1.17
N ARG A 167 0.27 5.08 -0.33
CA ARG A 167 1.52 4.37 -0.61
C ARG A 167 1.21 3.03 -1.26
N HIS A 168 1.95 2.73 -2.32
CA HIS A 168 1.87 1.50 -3.10
C HIS A 168 3.17 0.70 -2.99
N GLU A 169 3.29 -0.36 -3.79
CA GLU A 169 4.55 -1.08 -3.95
C GLU A 169 5.63 -0.18 -4.58
N ASP A 170 6.90 -0.57 -4.42
CA ASP A 170 8.08 0.12 -4.97
C ASP A 170 8.23 1.61 -4.55
N GLU A 171 7.71 2.00 -3.38
CA GLU A 171 7.74 3.40 -2.86
C GLU A 171 7.02 4.42 -3.76
N ILE A 172 6.11 3.95 -4.64
CA ILE A 172 5.20 4.82 -5.39
C ILE A 172 4.16 5.38 -4.44
N VAL A 173 3.90 6.68 -4.55
CA VAL A 173 2.84 7.39 -3.84
C VAL A 173 1.91 8.04 -4.84
N THR A 174 0.60 7.85 -4.66
CA THR A 174 -0.40 8.69 -5.36
C THR A 174 -0.99 9.70 -4.39
N ALA A 175 -1.08 10.96 -4.79
CA ALA A 175 -1.61 12.05 -3.97
C ALA A 175 -2.87 12.63 -4.62
N TYR A 176 -3.86 12.92 -3.78
CA TYR A 176 -5.18 13.41 -4.17
C TYR A 176 -5.49 14.66 -3.35
N HIS A 177 -5.41 15.84 -3.97
CA HIS A 177 -5.68 17.12 -3.33
C HIS A 177 -7.01 17.71 -3.84
N SER A 178 -7.39 18.87 -3.26
CA SER A 178 -8.63 19.59 -3.56
C SER A 178 -9.90 18.79 -3.24
N LEU A 179 -9.86 17.90 -2.25
CA LEU A 179 -11.04 17.13 -1.85
C LEU A 179 -11.91 17.95 -0.88
N GLU A 180 -13.24 17.91 -1.04
CA GLU A 180 -14.18 18.54 -0.10
C GLU A 180 -14.49 17.66 1.11
N ASN A 181 -14.42 16.33 0.96
CA ASN A 181 -14.63 15.36 2.02
C ASN A 181 -13.69 14.16 1.84
N LEU A 182 -13.38 13.49 2.95
CA LEU A 182 -12.60 12.27 3.03
C LEU A 182 -13.50 11.11 3.44
N ASP A 183 -13.42 9.99 2.71
CA ASP A 183 -14.11 8.74 3.02
C ASP A 183 -13.18 7.69 3.66
N VAL A 184 -11.92 8.05 3.87
CA VAL A 184 -10.84 7.21 4.43
C VAL A 184 -10.07 7.94 5.53
N GLU A 185 -9.37 7.19 6.37
CA GLU A 185 -8.46 7.69 7.40
C GLU A 185 -7.04 7.11 7.27
N GLU A 186 -6.05 7.78 7.87
CA GLU A 186 -4.66 7.30 7.88
C GLU A 186 -4.56 5.88 8.47
N GLY A 187 -3.86 5.01 7.76
CA GLY A 187 -3.71 3.59 8.09
C GLY A 187 -4.74 2.67 7.45
N ASP A 188 -5.74 3.19 6.73
CA ASP A 188 -6.67 2.38 5.96
C ASP A 188 -5.97 1.70 4.76
N VAL A 189 -6.44 0.50 4.41
CA VAL A 189 -6.03 -0.20 3.18
C VAL A 189 -7.19 -0.14 2.20
N VAL A 190 -6.92 0.42 1.03
CA VAL A 190 -7.91 0.62 -0.04
C VAL A 190 -7.55 -0.21 -1.27
N ALA A 191 -8.56 -0.72 -1.95
CA ALA A 191 -8.38 -1.37 -3.25
C ALA A 191 -8.52 -0.35 -4.39
N LYS A 192 -7.92 -0.65 -5.54
CA LYS A 192 -8.12 0.14 -6.76
C LYS A 192 -9.63 0.32 -7.05
N GLY A 193 -10.02 1.56 -7.28
CA GLY A 193 -11.41 1.94 -7.56
C GLY A 193 -12.28 2.15 -6.32
N ASP A 194 -11.78 1.92 -5.11
CA ASP A 194 -12.50 2.33 -3.90
C ASP A 194 -12.58 3.86 -3.83
N VAL A 195 -13.75 4.38 -3.45
CA VAL A 195 -13.97 5.81 -3.27
C VAL A 195 -13.26 6.26 -2.01
N ILE A 196 -12.40 7.28 -2.14
CA ILE A 196 -11.56 7.81 -1.06
C ILE A 196 -11.98 9.23 -0.64
N GLY A 197 -12.79 9.89 -1.45
CA GLY A 197 -13.33 11.21 -1.15
C GLY A 197 -14.13 11.79 -2.29
N ILE A 198 -14.45 13.07 -2.16
CA ILE A 198 -15.24 13.84 -3.13
C ILE A 198 -14.44 15.05 -3.59
N ALA A 199 -14.39 15.29 -4.91
CA ALA A 199 -13.73 16.45 -5.50
C ALA A 199 -14.36 17.76 -5.03
N GLY A 200 -13.54 18.78 -4.83
CA GLY A 200 -13.91 20.06 -4.24
C GLY A 200 -13.10 21.22 -4.80
N GLU A 201 -13.12 22.35 -4.10
CA GLU A 201 -12.32 23.52 -4.45
C GLU A 201 -11.19 23.70 -3.44
N ASN A 202 -10.05 24.24 -3.88
CA ASN A 202 -8.97 24.65 -2.99
C ASN A 202 -8.53 26.10 -3.25
N THR A 203 -7.66 26.60 -2.39
CA THR A 203 -7.16 27.98 -2.51
C THR A 203 -5.96 28.06 -3.47
N TYR A 204 -5.24 26.95 -3.65
CA TYR A 204 -4.02 26.89 -4.45
C TYR A 204 -4.30 27.05 -5.96
N ASN A 205 -5.28 26.32 -6.49
CA ASN A 205 -5.62 26.29 -7.91
C ASN A 205 -7.10 26.65 -8.14
N ARG A 206 -7.46 27.89 -7.81
CA ARG A 206 -8.85 28.39 -7.90
C ARG A 206 -9.39 28.42 -9.33
N ASP A 207 -8.50 28.48 -10.32
CA ASP A 207 -8.88 28.56 -11.73
C ASP A 207 -9.38 27.20 -12.26
N ALA A 208 -9.01 26.09 -11.61
CA ALA A 208 -9.51 24.75 -11.92
C ALA A 208 -10.95 24.48 -11.39
N GLY A 209 -11.49 25.35 -10.52
CA GLY A 209 -12.85 25.22 -9.99
C GLY A 209 -13.01 24.00 -9.08
N VAL A 210 -14.13 23.27 -9.21
CA VAL A 210 -14.34 21.99 -8.51
C VAL A 210 -13.57 20.89 -9.23
N HIS A 211 -12.49 20.43 -8.62
CA HIS A 211 -11.54 19.50 -9.21
C HIS A 211 -10.92 18.55 -8.18
N VAL A 212 -10.27 17.50 -8.67
CA VAL A 212 -9.24 16.78 -7.93
C VAL A 212 -7.89 17.05 -8.60
N HIS A 213 -6.90 17.40 -7.80
CA HIS A 213 -5.52 17.47 -8.25
C HIS A 213 -4.84 16.14 -7.92
N PHE A 214 -4.33 15.46 -8.94
CA PHE A 214 -3.80 14.10 -8.85
C PHE A 214 -2.33 14.05 -9.24
N GLU A 215 -1.51 13.53 -8.35
CA GLU A 215 -0.08 13.35 -8.57
C GLU A 215 0.34 11.89 -8.42
N ILE A 216 1.39 11.52 -9.15
CA ILE A 216 2.14 10.29 -8.93
C ILE A 216 3.56 10.69 -8.55
N ARG A 217 4.04 10.15 -7.44
CA ARG A 217 5.37 10.42 -6.92
C ARG A 217 6.15 9.13 -6.73
N GLN A 218 7.44 9.18 -7.01
CA GLN A 218 8.41 8.14 -6.69
C GLN A 218 9.55 8.82 -5.94
N ASP A 219 9.85 8.35 -4.73
CA ASP A 219 10.91 8.94 -3.88
C ASP A 219 10.79 10.47 -3.67
N GLY A 220 9.55 10.99 -3.67
CA GLY A 220 9.25 12.41 -3.48
C GLY A 220 9.30 13.27 -4.75
N VAL A 221 9.70 12.70 -5.89
CA VAL A 221 9.69 13.37 -7.20
C VAL A 221 8.37 13.09 -7.90
N ALA A 222 7.72 14.12 -8.42
CA ALA A 222 6.45 13.99 -9.14
C ALA A 222 6.67 13.68 -10.63
N PHE A 223 5.85 12.79 -11.18
CA PHE A 223 5.92 12.34 -12.58
C PHE A 223 4.57 12.56 -13.25
N ASN A 224 4.60 12.74 -14.57
CA ASN A 224 3.40 12.94 -15.37
C ASN A 224 2.43 11.76 -15.22
N PRO A 225 1.24 11.97 -14.62
CA PRO A 225 0.28 10.90 -14.44
C PRO A 225 -0.18 10.27 -15.75
N GLU A 226 -0.30 11.05 -16.83
CA GLU A 226 -0.79 10.57 -18.12
C GLU A 226 0.10 9.50 -18.75
N ASP A 227 1.41 9.54 -18.47
CA ASP A 227 2.37 8.56 -18.98
C ASP A 227 2.30 7.22 -18.23
N MET A 228 1.75 7.23 -17.01
CA MET A 228 1.68 6.05 -16.12
C MET A 228 0.31 5.35 -16.15
N LEU A 229 -0.72 5.99 -16.71
CA LEU A 229 -2.05 5.40 -16.86
C LEU A 229 -2.00 4.11 -17.68
N HIS A 230 -2.83 3.14 -17.29
CA HIS A 230 -2.92 1.82 -17.92
C HIS A 230 -1.61 1.00 -17.95
N SER A 231 -0.62 1.42 -17.17
CA SER A 231 0.62 0.67 -16.95
C SER A 231 0.56 -0.03 -15.60
N THR A 232 1.24 -1.17 -15.49
CA THR A 232 1.46 -1.82 -14.20
C THR A 232 2.68 -1.22 -13.50
N ILE A 233 2.76 -1.32 -12.17
CA ILE A 233 3.90 -0.81 -11.39
C ILE A 233 5.25 -1.31 -11.97
N SER A 234 5.31 -2.58 -12.37
CA SER A 234 6.54 -3.17 -12.95
C SER A 234 6.94 -2.61 -14.32
N GLU A 235 6.03 -1.96 -15.03
CA GLU A 235 6.28 -1.34 -16.34
C GLU A 235 6.58 0.15 -16.24
N MET A 236 6.24 0.79 -15.11
CA MET A 236 6.51 2.19 -14.88
C MET A 236 8.01 2.46 -14.86
N THR A 237 8.41 3.54 -15.53
CA THR A 237 9.81 3.98 -15.57
C THR A 237 9.88 5.39 -15.02
N PHE A 238 10.65 5.55 -13.95
CA PHE A 238 10.90 6.83 -13.30
C PHE A 238 12.30 7.30 -13.70
N ASP A 239 12.37 8.29 -14.60
CA ASP A 239 13.61 8.98 -14.95
C ASP A 239 13.65 10.31 -14.19
N GLU A 240 14.53 10.45 -13.20
CA GLU A 240 14.61 11.64 -12.34
C GLU A 240 14.77 12.95 -13.12
N GLU A 241 15.30 12.92 -14.35
CA GLU A 241 15.44 14.12 -15.20
C GLU A 241 14.10 14.62 -15.77
N GLU A 242 13.08 13.76 -15.83
CA GLU A 242 11.71 14.08 -16.30
C GLU A 242 10.77 14.48 -15.15
N GLY A 243 11.21 14.28 -13.91
CA GLY A 243 10.41 14.51 -12.72
C GLY A 243 10.49 15.95 -12.19
N LEU A 244 9.50 16.32 -11.37
CA LEU A 244 9.42 17.62 -10.70
C LEU A 244 9.60 17.47 -9.18
N ASP A 245 10.60 18.17 -8.63
CA ASP A 245 10.92 18.11 -7.19
C ASP A 245 9.84 18.76 -6.31
N ALA A 246 9.59 18.20 -5.12
CA ALA A 246 8.62 18.70 -4.13
C ALA A 246 8.95 20.11 -3.58
N GLU A 247 10.22 20.50 -3.52
CA GLU A 247 10.77 21.71 -2.85
C GLU A 247 10.22 23.06 -3.33
N THR A 248 9.45 23.09 -4.42
CA THR A 248 8.92 24.30 -5.04
C THR A 248 7.47 24.61 -4.67
N ASP A 249 6.81 23.77 -3.86
CA ASP A 249 5.39 23.94 -3.50
C ASP A 249 5.19 24.93 -2.33
N PRO A 250 4.28 25.91 -2.43
CA PRO A 250 3.99 26.83 -1.34
C PRO A 250 3.35 26.18 -0.10
N SER A 251 2.84 24.95 -0.19
CA SER A 251 2.32 24.19 0.97
C SER A 251 3.42 23.54 1.82
N GLU A 252 4.62 23.34 1.26
CA GLU A 252 5.76 22.73 1.96
C GLU A 252 6.68 23.78 2.61
N GLY A 253 6.57 25.05 2.19
CA GLY A 253 7.26 26.18 2.81
C GLY A 253 6.48 26.77 3.98
N ASP A 254 6.72 26.25 5.19
CA ASP A 254 6.46 26.83 6.53
C ASP A 254 5.93 25.77 7.53
N ARG A 255 6.72 24.71 7.78
CA ARG A 255 6.58 23.86 8.98
C ARG A 255 7.69 24.12 10.01
N ASP A 256 8.29 25.30 10.00
CA ASP A 256 9.15 25.77 11.10
C ASP A 256 8.33 26.65 12.05
N ASP A 257 8.28 26.24 13.32
CA ASP A 257 7.75 27.01 14.45
C ASP A 257 8.34 28.44 14.46
N GLU A 258 7.59 29.44 13.99
CA GLU A 258 7.77 30.83 14.43
C GLU A 258 6.67 31.20 15.43
N GLU A 259 6.91 30.85 16.69
CA GLU A 259 6.45 31.71 17.78
C GLU A 259 7.24 33.03 17.73
N ASP A 260 6.72 34.04 17.04
CA ASP A 260 6.98 35.43 17.42
C ASP A 260 5.81 36.34 16.98
N ASP A 261 4.93 36.63 17.93
CA ASP A 261 4.12 37.84 17.92
C ASP A 261 5.02 39.01 18.36
N PRO A 262 5.09 40.09 17.56
CA PRO A 262 4.60 41.33 18.14
C PRO A 262 3.73 42.14 17.18
N GLU A 263 2.56 42.47 17.69
CA GLU A 263 1.69 43.60 17.35
C GLU A 263 2.40 44.75 16.61
N GLU A 264 1.94 45.08 15.40
CA GLU A 264 2.02 46.44 14.86
C GLU A 264 0.64 46.93 14.41
N ASP A 265 0.17 47.94 15.15
CA ASP A 265 -1.02 48.75 14.89
C ASP A 265 -1.06 49.37 13.48
N PRO A 266 -2.25 49.59 12.88
CA PRO A 266 -2.39 50.31 11.62
C PRO A 266 -2.12 51.82 11.81
N PRO A 267 -1.47 52.51 10.85
CA PRO A 267 -1.24 53.94 10.98
C PRO A 267 -2.54 54.73 10.86
N SER A 268 -2.87 55.43 11.96
CA SER A 268 -3.83 56.52 12.02
C SER A 268 -3.34 57.71 11.18
N ALA A 269 -4.16 58.13 10.21
CA ALA A 269 -4.03 59.44 9.59
C ALA A 269 -4.83 60.44 10.41
N GLU A 270 -4.19 61.02 11.42
CA GLU A 270 -4.71 62.16 12.17
C GLU A 270 -4.59 63.44 11.33
N SER A 271 -5.69 64.18 11.32
CA SER A 271 -5.85 65.53 10.81
C SER A 271 -5.14 66.55 11.72
N ASP A 272 -4.24 67.35 11.16
CA ASP A 272 -3.75 68.56 11.82
C ASP A 272 -4.32 69.80 11.11
N ASP A 273 -5.24 70.44 11.84
CA ASP A 273 -5.70 71.81 11.66
C ASP A 273 -4.55 72.80 11.94
N ASP A 274 -4.28 73.71 10.99
CA ASP A 274 -3.46 74.91 11.22
C ASP A 274 -4.36 76.14 11.04
N GLU A 275 -4.81 76.69 12.17
CA GLU A 275 -5.43 78.02 12.24
C GLU A 275 -4.34 79.11 12.28
N GLY A 276 -4.45 80.11 11.41
CA GLY A 276 -3.44 81.17 11.31
C GLY A 276 -3.80 82.43 10.52
N ASN A 277 -5.02 82.95 10.68
CA ASN A 277 -5.40 84.36 10.88
C ASN A 277 -5.15 85.50 9.83
N GLU A 278 -6.18 86.36 9.70
CA GLU A 278 -6.23 87.81 9.36
C GLU A 278 -5.67 88.26 7.98
N ASP A 279 -6.22 89.18 7.19
CA ASP A 279 -7.37 90.10 7.19
C ASP A 279 -7.46 90.61 5.73
N ASP A 280 -8.65 90.92 5.22
CA ASP A 280 -9.02 92.26 4.72
C ASP A 280 -10.30 92.24 3.89
N GLU A 281 -11.09 93.27 4.15
CA GLU A 281 -12.42 93.57 3.64
C GLU A 281 -12.42 93.92 2.14
N GLU A 282 -13.55 93.70 1.45
CA GLU A 282 -14.25 94.78 0.75
C GLU A 282 -15.62 94.32 0.22
N ASP A 283 -16.63 95.07 0.63
CA ASP A 283 -18.01 95.07 0.16
C ASP A 283 -18.11 95.25 -1.37
N THR A 284 -19.14 94.67 -1.98
CA THR A 284 -20.11 95.47 -2.76
C THR A 284 -21.35 94.65 -3.09
N ASP A 285 -22.49 95.15 -2.61
CA ASP A 285 -23.82 94.93 -3.15
C ASP A 285 -23.86 95.13 -4.68
N ASN A 286 -24.61 94.30 -5.40
CA ASN A 286 -25.58 94.87 -6.33
C ASN A 286 -26.73 93.90 -6.63
N ASP A 287 -27.92 94.43 -6.38
CA ASP A 287 -29.24 93.94 -6.72
C ASP A 287 -29.57 94.23 -8.20
N GLU A 288 -30.66 93.63 -8.67
CA GLU A 288 -31.50 93.99 -9.84
C GLU A 288 -31.11 93.68 -11.31
N GLU A 289 -31.96 92.83 -11.88
CA GLU A 289 -32.70 92.93 -13.17
C GLU A 289 -31.97 92.92 -14.53
N GLN A 290 -32.15 91.82 -15.27
CA GLN A 290 -33.03 91.76 -16.46
C GLN A 290 -33.25 90.32 -16.96
#